data_AF-A0A1M2UVE1-F1
#
_entry.id   AF-A0A1M2UVE1-F1
#
_cell.length_a   1.000
_cell.length_b   1.000
_cell.length_c   1.000
_cell.angle_alpha   90.00
_cell.angle_beta   90.00
_cell.angle_gamma   90.00
#
_symmetry.space_group_name_H-M   'P 1'
#
loop_
_entity.id
_entity.type
_entity.pdbx_description
1 polymer ?
#
loop_
_entity_poly.entity_id
_entity_poly.type
_entity_poly.pdbx_seq_one_letter_code
_entity_poly.pdbx_strand_id
1 'polypeptide(L)'
;MIRFFLTLVFAITFAGASMAQQQPAESAQQVTDEDVEERIGELESPLYNPFVERYLLDEVKALRQEMQNTRAELIEKVVDKELSVADKTMSYATDTVTYFFYLIAGATSILVVIGWNSIRDMRNQLTSLAEKRVNELVVEYEKRLKSIEEQLQQKSEIIHQNQAEIERTNEVHALWLKASQETSQQNKIAAYDQILDLRPDDVEALSYKADAVLEMREPLWAISLCQRALKLAPDNGHAHYQLACAYAEIGRWEDAVSTLEKAIDISEAYRDDASVDPSFEPLHDHESYRTLVFTDQDDSTDA
;
A
#
# COMPACT_ATOMS: atom_id res chain seq x y z
N MET A 1 56.10 42.33 16.64
CA MET A 1 57.50 42.08 16.22
C MET A 1 57.49 42.15 14.69
N ILE A 2 58.05 43.24 14.11
CA ILE A 2 58.53 43.40 12.70
C ILE A 2 57.41 43.42 11.62
N ARG A 3 56.91 44.59 11.14
CA ARG A 3 57.40 45.52 10.07
C ARG A 3 57.17 44.95 8.64
N PHE A 4 56.79 45.65 7.57
CA PHE A 4 56.33 47.01 7.21
C PHE A 4 56.16 46.99 5.65
N PHE A 5 55.16 47.66 5.06
CA PHE A 5 55.18 48.33 3.71
C PHE A 5 55.41 47.45 2.44
N LEU A 6 55.12 47.82 1.19
CA LEU A 6 54.37 48.85 0.47
C LEU A 6 54.74 48.59 -1.00
N THR A 7 53.78 48.53 -1.94
CA THR A 7 54.10 48.59 -3.38
C THR A 7 53.23 49.66 -4.02
N LEU A 8 53.82 50.84 -4.17
CA LEU A 8 53.35 51.92 -5.03
C LEU A 8 54.50 52.30 -5.96
N VAL A 9 54.26 52.12 -7.27
CA VAL A 9 54.63 52.97 -8.41
C VAL A 9 55.91 53.81 -8.26
N PHE A 10 56.90 53.60 -9.15
CA PHE A 10 57.44 54.72 -9.95
C PHE A 10 58.23 54.25 -11.18
N ALA A 11 57.99 54.99 -12.26
CA ALA A 11 58.67 54.94 -13.54
C ALA A 11 59.99 55.74 -13.52
N ILE A 12 60.55 55.95 -14.71
CA ILE A 12 61.54 56.98 -15.11
C ILE A 12 62.99 56.46 -15.28
N THR A 13 63.26 56.10 -16.55
CA THR A 13 64.34 56.58 -17.42
C THR A 13 65.60 57.19 -16.78
N PHE A 14 66.78 56.70 -17.19
CA PHE A 14 67.96 57.55 -17.27
C PHE A 14 68.81 57.18 -18.48
N ALA A 15 68.80 58.06 -19.48
CA ALA A 15 69.80 58.17 -20.52
C ALA A 15 71.05 58.83 -19.93
N GLY A 16 72.23 58.34 -20.29
CA GLY A 16 73.50 58.88 -19.81
C GLY A 16 74.63 58.52 -20.74
N ALA A 17 74.71 59.25 -21.87
CA ALA A 17 75.95 59.38 -22.62
C ALA A 17 76.88 60.31 -21.83
N SER A 18 78.13 59.88 -21.62
CA SER A 18 79.19 60.77 -21.16
C SER A 18 80.47 60.45 -21.92
N MET A 19 80.72 61.29 -22.93
CA MET A 19 82.03 61.52 -23.51
C MET A 19 83.00 61.97 -22.43
N ALA A 20 84.22 61.46 -22.45
CA ALA A 20 85.36 62.03 -21.73
C ALA A 20 86.44 62.41 -22.75
N GLN A 21 86.67 63.73 -22.86
CA GLN A 21 87.85 64.43 -23.40
C GLN A 21 89.16 63.75 -22.93
N GLN A 22 90.22 63.48 -23.71
CA GLN A 22 91.09 64.26 -24.62
C GLN A 22 91.99 65.33 -23.97
N GLN A 23 93.31 65.04 -23.90
CA GLN A 23 94.49 65.91 -24.15
C GLN A 23 95.83 65.18 -23.82
N PRO A 24 97.01 65.53 -24.39
CA PRO A 24 97.38 65.73 -25.80
C PRO A 24 98.77 65.09 -26.18
N ALA A 25 99.27 65.39 -27.40
CA ALA A 25 100.57 65.06 -28.05
C ALA A 25 100.60 63.72 -28.82
N GLU A 26 100.99 63.60 -30.09
CA GLU A 26 101.71 64.47 -31.02
C GLU A 26 101.31 64.07 -32.46
N SER A 27 101.41 65.04 -33.36
CA SER A 27 101.06 65.03 -34.78
C SER A 27 101.44 63.79 -35.61
N ALA A 28 100.46 63.24 -36.33
CA ALA A 28 100.68 62.69 -37.68
C ALA A 28 99.53 63.18 -38.56
N GLN A 29 99.86 63.96 -39.60
CA GLN A 29 98.92 64.64 -40.49
C GLN A 29 97.76 63.76 -40.96
N GLN A 30 96.54 64.29 -40.84
CA GLN A 30 95.39 63.86 -41.65
C GLN A 30 95.60 64.40 -43.06
N VAL A 31 95.85 63.50 -44.00
CA VAL A 31 95.84 63.78 -45.45
C VAL A 31 94.38 63.75 -45.89
N THR A 32 93.92 64.85 -46.49
CA THR A 32 92.56 65.00 -47.03
C THR A 32 92.45 64.39 -48.43
N ASP A 33 91.28 63.83 -48.76
CA ASP A 33 91.08 63.01 -49.98
C ASP A 33 91.44 63.74 -51.30
N GLU A 34 91.40 65.08 -51.34
CA GLU A 34 91.87 65.90 -52.47
C GLU A 34 93.41 65.87 -52.67
N ASP A 35 94.21 65.81 -51.59
CA ASP A 35 95.68 65.69 -51.66
C ASP A 35 96.12 64.30 -52.16
N VAL A 36 95.25 63.30 -51.99
CA VAL A 36 95.47 61.92 -52.42
C VAL A 36 95.23 61.79 -53.93
N GLU A 37 94.22 62.45 -54.47
CA GLU A 37 93.91 62.42 -55.91
C GLU A 37 94.97 63.13 -56.77
N GLU A 38 95.56 64.25 -56.32
CA GLU A 38 96.61 64.97 -57.06
C GLU A 38 97.93 64.15 -57.11
N ARG A 39 98.23 63.38 -56.04
CA ARG A 39 99.38 62.47 -56.00
C ARG A 39 99.20 61.19 -56.82
N ILE A 40 97.97 60.71 -57.02
CA ILE A 40 97.67 59.51 -57.83
C ILE A 40 97.94 59.75 -59.32
N GLY A 41 97.89 61.00 -59.79
CA GLY A 41 98.15 61.37 -61.19
C GLY A 41 99.62 61.28 -61.65
N GLU A 42 100.60 61.30 -60.73
CA GLU A 42 102.05 61.30 -61.03
C GLU A 42 102.78 59.99 -60.63
N LEU A 43 102.06 58.93 -60.27
CA LEU A 43 102.66 57.68 -59.76
C LEU A 43 102.72 56.56 -60.81
N GLU A 44 103.91 56.33 -61.37
CA GLU A 44 104.20 55.27 -62.38
C GLU A 44 104.43 53.85 -61.80
N SER A 45 104.28 53.62 -60.50
CA SER A 45 104.30 52.26 -59.91
C SER A 45 103.63 52.20 -58.52
N PRO A 46 103.02 51.06 -58.13
CA PRO A 46 102.33 50.93 -56.85
C PRO A 46 103.31 51.10 -55.68
N LEU A 47 102.94 51.94 -54.72
CA LEU A 47 103.71 52.33 -53.52
C LEU A 47 103.93 51.21 -52.48
N TYR A 48 103.70 49.93 -52.84
CA TYR A 48 103.84 48.79 -51.94
C TYR A 48 104.60 47.62 -52.60
N ASN A 49 105.45 46.96 -51.82
CA ASN A 49 106.33 45.85 -52.24
C ASN A 49 105.58 44.49 -52.08
N PRO A 50 105.70 43.50 -53.00
CA PRO A 50 104.88 42.26 -52.99
C PRO A 50 104.89 41.44 -51.68
N PHE A 51 105.89 41.62 -50.82
CA PHE A 51 105.97 40.96 -49.51
C PHE A 51 104.95 41.51 -48.49
N VAL A 52 104.67 42.82 -48.50
CA VAL A 52 103.76 43.45 -47.53
C VAL A 52 102.31 43.10 -47.86
N GLU A 53 101.96 43.02 -49.13
CA GLU A 53 100.65 42.56 -49.60
C GLU A 53 100.33 41.15 -49.10
N ARG A 54 101.29 40.22 -49.22
CA ARG A 54 101.10 38.84 -48.75
C ARG A 54 100.94 38.75 -47.23
N TYR A 55 101.74 39.49 -46.47
CA TYR A 55 101.61 39.52 -45.01
C TYR A 55 100.25 40.05 -44.55
N LEU A 56 99.79 41.16 -45.13
CA LEU A 56 98.47 41.71 -44.84
C LEU A 56 97.34 40.75 -45.24
N LEU A 57 97.47 40.06 -46.38
CA LEU A 57 96.50 39.05 -46.79
C LEU A 57 96.48 37.84 -45.85
N ASP A 58 97.64 37.37 -45.40
CA ASP A 58 97.75 36.26 -44.44
C ASP A 58 97.19 36.64 -43.06
N GLU A 59 97.44 37.87 -42.59
CA GLU A 59 96.89 38.38 -41.32
C GLU A 59 95.37 38.59 -41.42
N VAL A 60 94.87 39.17 -42.52
CA VAL A 60 93.41 39.31 -42.76
C VAL A 60 92.74 37.95 -42.88
N LYS A 61 93.41 36.96 -43.48
CA LYS A 61 92.92 35.59 -43.57
C LYS A 61 92.89 34.92 -42.20
N ALA A 62 93.94 35.07 -41.39
CA ALA A 62 94.00 34.57 -40.02
C ALA A 62 92.91 35.20 -39.15
N LEU A 63 92.73 36.53 -39.24
CA LEU A 63 91.73 37.28 -38.50
C LEU A 63 90.30 36.91 -38.94
N ARG A 64 90.08 36.67 -40.24
CA ARG A 64 88.81 36.11 -40.75
C ARG A 64 88.57 34.70 -40.22
N GLN A 65 89.59 33.86 -40.15
CA GLN A 65 89.50 32.50 -39.66
C GLN A 65 89.23 32.46 -38.15
N GLU A 66 89.87 33.35 -37.38
CA GLU A 66 89.60 33.56 -35.95
C GLU A 66 88.18 34.12 -35.72
N MET A 67 87.74 35.10 -36.50
CA MET A 67 86.35 35.59 -36.48
C MET A 67 85.35 34.48 -36.80
N GLN A 68 85.66 33.58 -37.74
CA GLN A 68 84.80 32.45 -38.06
C GLN A 68 84.75 31.43 -36.92
N ASN A 69 85.90 31.11 -36.32
CA ASN A 69 85.98 30.17 -35.20
C ASN A 69 85.25 30.70 -33.96
N THR A 70 85.48 31.97 -33.61
CA THR A 70 84.78 32.63 -32.48
C THR A 70 83.27 32.73 -32.75
N ARG A 71 82.85 33.04 -33.98
CA ARG A 71 81.44 33.01 -34.36
C ARG A 71 80.85 31.61 -34.24
N ALA A 72 81.57 30.57 -34.65
CA ALA A 72 81.11 29.19 -34.51
C ALA A 72 80.94 28.80 -33.03
N GLU A 73 81.91 29.12 -32.17
CA GLU A 73 81.85 28.84 -30.73
C GLU A 73 80.72 29.62 -30.03
N LEU A 74 80.50 30.88 -30.41
CA LEU A 74 79.38 31.68 -29.89
C LEU A 74 78.03 31.13 -30.33
N ILE A 75 77.91 30.72 -31.60
CA ILE A 75 76.68 30.08 -32.10
C ILE A 75 76.43 28.79 -31.33
N GLU A 76 77.45 27.96 -31.13
CA GLU A 76 77.36 26.72 -30.35
C GLU A 76 76.87 27.00 -28.92
N LYS A 77 77.50 27.93 -28.19
CA LYS A 77 77.09 28.29 -26.82
C LYS A 77 75.68 28.87 -26.73
N VAL A 78 75.27 29.69 -27.71
CA VAL A 78 73.91 30.26 -27.75
C VAL A 78 72.90 29.16 -28.02
N VAL A 79 73.17 28.30 -29.00
CA VAL A 79 72.30 27.15 -29.32
C VAL A 79 72.18 26.22 -28.13
N ASP A 80 73.28 25.86 -27.46
CA ASP A 80 73.26 25.01 -26.27
C ASP A 80 72.48 25.63 -25.12
N LYS A 81 72.63 26.95 -24.91
CA LYS A 81 71.87 27.66 -23.87
C LYS A 81 70.38 27.69 -24.20
N GLU A 82 70.01 28.02 -25.43
CA GLU A 82 68.62 28.01 -25.90
C GLU A 82 68.02 26.59 -25.81
N LEU A 83 68.77 25.57 -26.22
CA LEU A 83 68.35 24.17 -26.11
C LEU A 83 68.16 23.77 -24.65
N SER A 84 69.09 24.14 -23.75
CA SER A 84 68.98 23.86 -22.31
C SER A 84 67.80 24.58 -21.65
N VAL A 85 67.51 25.82 -22.05
CA VAL A 85 66.34 26.57 -21.57
C VAL A 85 65.07 25.94 -22.10
N ALA A 86 65.00 25.58 -23.38
CA ALA A 86 63.87 24.89 -23.98
C ALA A 86 63.61 23.54 -23.30
N ASP A 87 64.67 22.75 -23.04
CA ASP A 87 64.58 21.43 -22.42
C ASP A 87 64.12 21.52 -20.96
N LYS A 88 64.65 22.47 -20.18
CA LYS A 88 64.14 22.77 -18.83
C LYS A 88 62.67 23.17 -18.85
N THR A 89 62.29 24.07 -19.76
CA THR A 89 60.90 24.55 -19.88
C THR A 89 59.95 23.40 -20.26
N MET A 90 60.41 22.51 -21.14
CA MET A 90 59.67 21.32 -21.53
C MET A 90 59.57 20.30 -20.39
N SER A 91 60.63 20.11 -19.60
CA SER A 91 60.59 19.27 -18.38
C SER A 91 59.59 19.82 -17.38
N TYR A 92 59.62 21.13 -17.07
CA TYR A 92 58.65 21.75 -16.15
C TYR A 92 57.21 21.65 -16.65
N ALA A 93 56.97 21.85 -17.95
CA ALA A 93 55.65 21.66 -18.55
C ALA A 93 55.19 20.19 -18.42
N THR A 94 56.09 19.24 -18.69
CA THR A 94 55.78 17.81 -18.60
C THR A 94 55.48 17.38 -17.16
N ASP A 95 56.30 17.82 -16.20
CA ASP A 95 56.12 17.51 -14.78
C ASP A 95 54.81 18.11 -14.25
N THR A 96 54.53 19.38 -14.53
CA THR A 96 53.28 20.03 -14.10
C THR A 96 52.04 19.34 -14.66
N VAL A 97 52.05 19.00 -15.96
CA VAL A 97 50.98 18.22 -16.60
C VAL A 97 50.81 16.86 -15.91
N THR A 98 51.93 16.17 -15.60
CA THR A 98 51.92 14.88 -14.93
C THR A 98 51.34 14.97 -13.51
N TYR A 99 51.71 15.99 -12.73
CA TYR A 99 51.14 16.23 -11.42
C TYR A 99 49.65 16.56 -11.47
N PHE A 100 49.18 17.33 -12.46
CA PHE A 100 47.75 17.56 -12.67
C PHE A 100 47.00 16.26 -12.95
N PHE A 101 47.55 15.36 -13.78
CA PHE A 101 46.96 14.05 -14.01
C PHE A 101 46.87 13.22 -12.73
N TYR A 102 47.91 13.23 -11.89
CA TYR A 102 47.86 12.53 -10.60
C TYR A 102 46.84 13.14 -9.63
N LEU A 103 46.69 14.47 -9.60
CA LEU A 103 45.68 15.13 -8.78
C LEU A 103 44.26 14.76 -9.21
N ILE A 104 44.00 14.77 -10.53
CA ILE A 104 42.71 14.35 -11.09
C ILE A 104 42.46 12.87 -10.83
N ALA A 105 43.47 12.02 -10.99
CA ALA A 105 43.35 10.58 -10.70
C ALA A 105 43.06 10.32 -9.21
N GLY A 106 43.73 11.04 -8.30
CA GLY A 106 43.45 10.96 -6.87
C GLY A 106 42.04 11.42 -6.51
N ALA A 107 41.62 12.58 -7.05
CA ALA A 107 40.28 13.11 -6.84
C ALA A 107 39.20 12.16 -7.38
N THR A 108 39.37 11.62 -8.58
CA THR A 108 38.41 10.67 -9.18
C THR A 108 38.35 9.35 -8.40
N SER A 109 39.48 8.83 -7.93
CA SER A 109 39.52 7.63 -7.08
C SER A 109 38.71 7.82 -5.79
N ILE A 110 38.90 8.96 -5.11
CA ILE A 110 38.15 9.31 -3.89
C ILE A 110 36.65 9.43 -4.20
N LEU A 111 36.29 10.09 -5.30
CA LEU A 111 34.89 10.29 -5.71
C LEU A 111 34.19 8.96 -6.00
N VAL A 112 34.89 8.01 -6.63
CA VAL A 112 34.35 6.67 -6.91
C VAL A 112 34.11 5.89 -5.63
N VAL A 113 35.04 5.92 -4.66
CA VAL A 113 34.88 5.21 -3.38
C VAL A 113 33.70 5.78 -2.58
N ILE A 114 33.59 7.11 -2.49
CA ILE A 114 32.49 7.78 -1.80
C ILE A 114 31.16 7.52 -2.52
N GLY A 115 31.15 7.63 -3.85
CA GLY A 115 29.98 7.37 -4.68
C GLY A 115 29.49 5.92 -4.54
N TRP A 116 30.39 4.94 -4.57
CA TRP A 116 30.05 3.52 -4.41
C TRP A 116 29.45 3.22 -3.03
N ASN A 117 30.05 3.73 -1.96
CA ASN A 117 29.53 3.54 -0.61
C ASN A 117 28.15 4.19 -0.44
N SER A 118 27.95 5.41 -0.96
CA SER A 118 26.67 6.11 -0.92
C SER A 118 25.57 5.37 -1.69
N ILE A 119 25.86 4.91 -2.92
CA ILE A 119 24.89 4.13 -3.72
C ILE A 119 24.51 2.83 -3.01
N ARG A 120 25.49 2.13 -2.44
CA ARG A 120 25.25 0.90 -1.69
C ARG A 120 24.38 1.16 -0.46
N ASP A 121 24.69 2.19 0.32
CA ASP A 121 23.91 2.54 1.52
C ASP A 121 22.49 2.96 1.16
N MET A 122 22.30 3.73 0.09
CA MET A 122 20.98 4.13 -0.40
C MET A 122 20.16 2.91 -0.84
N ARG A 123 20.76 1.97 -1.56
CA ARG A 123 20.11 0.71 -1.97
C ARG A 123 19.73 -0.14 -0.75
N ASN A 124 20.59 -0.22 0.26
CA ASN A 124 20.32 -0.96 1.50
C ASN A 124 19.18 -0.31 2.31
N GLN A 125 19.16 1.03 2.40
CA GLN A 125 18.07 1.76 3.07
C GLN A 125 16.75 1.57 2.32
N LEU A 126 16.74 1.72 1.00
CA LEU A 126 15.55 1.52 0.17
C LEU A 126 14.97 0.11 0.32
N THR A 127 15.83 -0.92 0.25
CA THR A 127 15.40 -2.31 0.42
C THR A 127 14.83 -2.55 1.81
N SER A 128 15.49 -2.08 2.87
CA SER A 128 14.99 -2.24 4.25
C SER A 128 13.66 -1.51 4.50
N LEU A 129 13.47 -0.31 3.93
CA LEU A 129 12.21 0.43 4.04
C LEU A 129 11.09 -0.27 3.27
N ALA A 130 11.38 -0.77 2.07
CA ALA A 130 10.43 -1.55 1.30
C ALA A 130 10.01 -2.82 2.05
N GLU A 131 10.97 -3.58 2.58
CA GLU A 131 10.70 -4.78 3.40
C GLU A 131 9.83 -4.48 4.62
N LYS A 132 10.14 -3.39 5.34
CA LYS A 132 9.36 -2.98 6.50
C LYS A 132 7.92 -2.61 6.12
N ARG A 133 7.73 -1.85 5.05
CA ARG A 133 6.39 -1.47 4.56
C ARG A 133 5.62 -2.68 4.07
N VAL A 134 6.27 -3.60 3.36
CA VAL A 134 5.66 -4.86 2.92
C VAL A 134 5.22 -5.68 4.13
N ASN A 135 6.06 -5.84 5.15
CA ASN A 135 5.69 -6.57 6.36
C ASN A 135 4.54 -5.91 7.13
N GLU A 136 4.56 -4.58 7.28
CA GLU A 136 3.45 -3.84 7.90
C GLU A 136 2.14 -4.08 7.15
N LEU A 137 2.16 -4.02 5.82
CA LEU A 137 0.99 -4.31 4.99
C LEU A 137 0.54 -5.76 5.12
N VAL A 138 1.46 -6.73 5.10
CA VAL A 138 1.14 -8.16 5.24
C VAL A 138 0.42 -8.42 6.57
N VAL A 139 0.91 -7.86 7.67
CA VAL A 139 0.28 -8.01 8.99
C VAL A 139 -1.10 -7.35 9.03
N GLU A 140 -1.26 -6.18 8.41
CA GLU A 140 -2.57 -5.51 8.32
C GLU A 140 -3.58 -6.34 7.50
N TYR A 141 -3.14 -6.88 6.37
CA TYR A 141 -3.97 -7.73 5.51
C TYR A 141 -4.29 -9.07 6.16
N GLU A 142 -3.35 -9.69 6.87
CA GLU A 142 -3.58 -10.92 7.64
C GLU A 142 -4.65 -10.67 8.71
N LYS A 143 -4.56 -9.56 9.44
CA LYS A 143 -5.56 -9.19 10.45
C LYS A 143 -6.94 -8.94 9.83
N ARG A 144 -7.01 -8.22 8.71
CA ARG A 144 -8.27 -8.00 7.98
C ARG A 144 -8.86 -9.29 7.48
N LEU A 145 -8.05 -10.15 6.86
CA LEU A 145 -8.47 -11.44 6.34
C LEU A 145 -9.04 -12.31 7.46
N LYS A 146 -8.35 -12.38 8.60
CA LYS A 146 -8.82 -13.10 9.79
C LYS A 146 -10.16 -12.57 10.28
N SER A 147 -10.35 -11.25 10.35
CA SER A 147 -11.63 -10.66 10.77
C SER A 147 -12.77 -11.00 9.80
N ILE A 148 -12.49 -11.05 8.50
CA ILE A 148 -13.48 -11.43 7.48
C ILE A 148 -13.80 -12.92 7.59
N GLU A 149 -12.80 -13.76 7.82
CA GLU A 149 -12.99 -15.19 8.03
C GLU A 149 -13.86 -15.48 9.26
N GLU A 150 -13.58 -14.85 10.40
CA GLU A 150 -14.40 -14.97 11.62
C GLU A 150 -15.85 -14.53 11.36
N GLN A 151 -16.05 -13.41 10.66
CA GLN A 151 -17.39 -12.94 10.29
C GLN A 151 -18.12 -13.89 9.34
N LEU A 152 -17.41 -14.47 8.37
CA LEU A 152 -17.98 -15.44 7.43
C LEU A 152 -18.35 -16.75 8.13
N GLN A 153 -17.50 -17.26 9.03
CA GLN A 153 -17.80 -18.44 9.83
C GLN A 153 -19.03 -18.21 10.70
N GLN A 154 -19.10 -17.08 11.40
CA GLN A 154 -20.27 -16.73 12.22
C GLN A 154 -21.55 -16.65 11.37
N LYS A 155 -21.50 -15.99 10.21
CA LYS A 155 -22.66 -15.91 9.31
C LYS A 155 -23.05 -17.28 8.76
N SER A 156 -22.07 -18.12 8.41
CA SER A 156 -22.31 -19.49 7.92
C SER A 156 -23.06 -20.32 8.97
N GLU A 157 -22.64 -20.24 10.23
CA GLU A 157 -23.30 -20.95 11.33
C GLU A 157 -24.75 -20.50 11.51
N ILE A 158 -25.00 -19.19 11.51
CA ILE A 158 -26.37 -18.64 11.60
C ILE A 158 -27.21 -19.09 10.41
N ILE A 159 -26.65 -19.11 9.19
CA ILE A 159 -27.37 -19.57 8.00
C ILE A 159 -27.73 -21.05 8.13
N HIS A 160 -26.81 -21.89 8.59
CA HIS A 160 -27.09 -23.31 8.81
C HIS A 160 -28.16 -23.54 9.87
N GLN A 161 -28.12 -22.81 10.98
CA GLN A 161 -29.14 -22.89 12.04
C GLN A 161 -30.51 -22.43 11.53
N ASN A 162 -30.57 -21.30 10.84
CA ASN A 162 -31.80 -20.79 10.24
C ASN A 162 -32.35 -21.76 9.19
N GLN A 163 -31.48 -22.37 8.38
CA GLN A 163 -31.89 -23.35 7.40
C GLN A 163 -32.50 -24.59 8.07
N ALA A 164 -31.88 -25.11 9.13
CA ALA A 164 -32.43 -26.23 9.89
C ALA A 164 -33.78 -25.89 10.56
N GLU A 165 -33.97 -24.65 11.01
CA GLU A 165 -35.24 -24.17 11.56
C GLU A 165 -36.33 -24.04 10.49
N ILE A 166 -35.98 -23.53 9.30
CA ILE A 166 -36.87 -23.44 8.15
C ILE A 166 -37.28 -24.85 7.70
N GLU A 167 -36.33 -25.77 7.59
CA GLU A 167 -36.59 -27.18 7.25
C GLU A 167 -37.54 -27.81 8.28
N ARG A 168 -37.27 -27.68 9.58
CA ARG A 168 -38.17 -28.17 10.64
C ARG A 168 -39.57 -27.57 10.53
N THR A 169 -39.68 -26.27 10.25
CA THR A 169 -40.97 -25.59 10.11
C THR A 169 -41.73 -26.08 8.89
N ASN A 170 -41.05 -26.26 7.76
CA ASN A 170 -41.63 -26.78 6.53
C ASN A 170 -42.07 -28.24 6.70
N GLU A 171 -41.29 -29.06 7.41
CA GLU A 171 -41.65 -30.44 7.75
C GLU A 171 -42.92 -30.48 8.62
N VAL A 172 -42.97 -29.67 9.68
CA VAL A 172 -44.17 -29.55 10.52
C VAL A 172 -45.36 -29.10 9.67
N HIS A 173 -45.20 -28.11 8.80
CA HIS A 173 -46.28 -27.66 7.92
C HIS A 173 -46.74 -28.74 6.94
N ALA A 174 -45.82 -29.53 6.37
CA ALA A 174 -46.16 -30.64 5.49
C ALA A 174 -46.91 -31.75 6.24
N LEU A 175 -46.53 -32.03 7.49
CA LEU A 175 -47.24 -32.97 8.36
C LEU A 175 -48.64 -32.46 8.71
N TRP A 176 -48.82 -31.17 8.97
CA TRP A 176 -50.13 -30.54 9.17
C TRP A 176 -51.02 -30.71 7.94
N LEU A 177 -50.49 -30.42 6.75
CA LEU A 177 -51.23 -30.59 5.50
C LEU A 177 -51.63 -32.06 5.29
N LYS A 178 -50.73 -32.99 5.61
CA LYS A 178 -51.02 -34.42 5.57
C LYS A 178 -52.14 -34.78 6.55
N ALA A 179 -52.04 -34.38 7.81
CA ALA A 179 -53.06 -34.64 8.84
C ALA A 179 -54.44 -34.13 8.42
N SER A 180 -54.51 -32.94 7.81
CA SER A 180 -55.76 -32.37 7.30
C SER A 180 -56.36 -33.14 6.12
N GLN A 181 -55.56 -33.85 5.33
CA GLN A 181 -56.02 -34.63 4.17
C GLN A 181 -56.39 -36.08 4.52
N GLU A 182 -55.87 -36.60 5.63
CA GLU A 182 -56.14 -37.96 6.08
C GLU A 182 -57.60 -38.11 6.56
N THR A 183 -58.28 -39.16 6.08
CA THR A 183 -59.66 -39.45 6.49
C THR A 183 -59.73 -40.35 7.73
N SER A 184 -58.72 -41.20 7.94
CA SER A 184 -58.66 -42.10 9.10
C SER A 184 -58.13 -41.37 10.33
N GLN A 185 -58.88 -41.43 11.43
CA GLN A 185 -58.48 -40.79 12.69
C GLN A 185 -57.18 -41.36 13.27
N GLN A 186 -56.94 -42.66 13.10
CA GLN A 186 -55.68 -43.29 13.50
C GLN A 186 -54.48 -42.70 12.75
N ASN A 187 -54.63 -42.44 11.44
CA ASN A 187 -53.58 -41.81 10.63
C ASN A 187 -53.37 -40.34 11.01
N LYS A 188 -54.44 -39.60 11.33
CA LYS A 188 -54.33 -38.22 11.83
C LYS A 188 -53.56 -38.15 13.13
N ILE A 189 -53.88 -39.03 14.08
CA ILE A 189 -53.17 -39.16 15.37
C ILE A 189 -51.68 -39.42 15.13
N ALA A 190 -51.34 -40.35 14.23
CA ALA A 190 -49.94 -40.65 13.90
C ALA A 190 -49.21 -39.45 13.27
N ALA A 191 -49.90 -38.64 12.45
CA ALA A 191 -49.33 -37.41 11.89
C ALA A 191 -49.12 -36.34 12.97
N TYR A 192 -50.06 -36.18 13.90
CA TYR A 192 -49.89 -35.27 15.05
C TYR A 192 -48.79 -35.74 16.00
N ASP A 193 -48.59 -37.05 16.19
CA ASP A 193 -47.46 -37.58 16.95
C ASP A 193 -46.12 -37.21 16.32
N GLN A 194 -46.00 -37.29 14.98
CA GLN A 194 -44.81 -36.83 14.28
C GLN A 194 -44.57 -35.32 14.44
N ILE A 195 -45.63 -34.51 14.45
CA ILE A 195 -45.53 -33.06 14.72
C ILE A 195 -45.04 -32.82 16.15
N LEU A 196 -45.58 -33.56 17.13
CA LEU A 196 -45.22 -33.44 18.54
C LEU A 196 -43.81 -33.97 18.84
N ASP A 197 -43.28 -34.92 18.06
CA ASP A 197 -41.88 -35.34 18.14
C ASP A 197 -40.93 -34.21 17.71
N LEU A 198 -41.31 -33.44 16.69
CA LEU A 198 -40.54 -32.28 16.20
C LEU A 198 -40.74 -31.02 17.06
N ARG A 199 -41.95 -30.82 17.59
CA ARG A 199 -42.37 -29.71 18.44
C ARG A 199 -43.24 -30.22 19.60
N PRO A 200 -42.63 -30.63 20.72
CA PRO A 200 -43.36 -31.18 21.87
C PRO A 200 -44.35 -30.20 22.52
N ASP A 201 -44.16 -28.91 22.29
CA ASP A 201 -44.94 -27.84 22.90
C ASP A 201 -45.96 -27.22 21.93
N ASP A 202 -46.23 -27.88 20.79
CA ASP A 202 -47.24 -27.43 19.83
C ASP A 202 -48.66 -27.66 20.39
N VAL A 203 -49.27 -26.58 20.86
CA VAL A 203 -50.60 -26.57 21.49
C VAL A 203 -51.69 -26.92 20.49
N GLU A 204 -51.58 -26.43 19.26
CA GLU A 204 -52.53 -26.73 18.20
C GLU A 204 -52.52 -28.23 17.94
N ALA A 205 -51.34 -28.82 17.71
CA ALA A 205 -51.22 -30.26 17.46
C ALA A 205 -51.78 -31.10 18.61
N LEU A 206 -51.58 -30.70 19.88
CA LEU A 206 -52.18 -31.37 21.03
C LEU A 206 -53.72 -31.32 21.03
N SER A 207 -54.30 -30.16 20.73
CA SER A 207 -55.76 -29.97 20.73
C SER A 207 -56.46 -30.67 19.55
N TYR A 208 -55.87 -30.61 18.35
CA TYR A 208 -56.39 -31.32 17.18
C TYR A 208 -56.16 -32.84 17.26
N LYS A 209 -55.12 -33.28 18.00
CA LYS A 209 -54.99 -34.70 18.36
C LYS A 209 -56.09 -35.13 19.31
N ALA A 210 -56.46 -34.30 20.29
CA ALA A 210 -57.54 -34.60 21.22
C ALA A 210 -58.89 -34.76 20.50
N ASP A 211 -59.17 -33.90 19.52
CA ASP A 211 -60.34 -33.99 18.63
C ASP A 211 -60.39 -35.35 17.89
N ALA A 212 -59.29 -35.72 17.20
CA ALA A 212 -59.19 -37.01 16.51
C ALA A 212 -59.35 -38.22 17.45
N VAL A 213 -58.93 -38.09 18.72
CA VAL A 213 -59.08 -39.11 19.76
C VAL A 213 -60.51 -39.20 20.30
N LEU A 214 -61.22 -38.08 20.39
CA LEU A 214 -62.65 -38.06 20.73
C LEU A 214 -63.49 -38.74 19.67
N GLU A 215 -63.19 -38.51 18.40
CA GLU A 215 -63.84 -39.24 17.30
C GLU A 215 -63.61 -40.76 17.36
N MET A 216 -62.51 -41.20 18.00
CA MET A 216 -62.24 -42.60 18.29
C MET A 216 -62.91 -43.14 19.55
N ARG A 217 -63.71 -42.33 20.26
CA ARG A 217 -64.39 -42.63 21.52
C ARG A 217 -63.45 -42.93 22.69
N GLU A 218 -62.32 -42.24 22.75
CA GLU A 218 -61.34 -42.36 23.83
C GLU A 218 -61.23 -41.05 24.65
N PRO A 219 -62.31 -40.60 25.32
CA PRO A 219 -62.39 -39.25 25.90
C PRO A 219 -61.42 -39.03 27.07
N LEU A 220 -61.05 -40.07 27.82
CA LEU A 220 -60.05 -39.95 28.90
C LEU A 220 -58.68 -39.54 28.36
N TRP A 221 -58.31 -40.03 27.17
CA TRP A 221 -57.04 -39.67 26.55
C TRP A 221 -57.10 -38.24 26.01
N ALA A 222 -58.21 -37.84 25.39
CA ALA A 222 -58.45 -36.47 24.95
C ALA A 222 -58.35 -35.46 26.11
N ILE A 223 -58.94 -35.75 27.28
CA ILE A 223 -58.82 -34.91 28.48
C ILE A 223 -57.35 -34.69 28.85
N SER A 224 -56.54 -35.76 28.83
CA SER A 224 -55.11 -35.64 29.17
C SER A 224 -54.33 -34.75 28.19
N LEU A 225 -54.67 -34.84 26.89
CA LEU A 225 -54.07 -34.03 25.84
C LEU A 225 -54.50 -32.56 25.94
N CYS A 226 -55.79 -32.28 26.12
CA CYS A 226 -56.30 -30.92 26.31
C CYS A 226 -55.75 -30.29 27.60
N GLN A 227 -55.68 -31.02 28.71
CA GLN A 227 -55.08 -30.50 29.94
C GLN A 227 -53.58 -30.18 29.76
N ARG A 228 -52.86 -30.96 28.96
CA ARG A 228 -51.46 -30.63 28.60
C ARG A 228 -51.40 -29.39 27.73
N ALA A 229 -52.27 -29.27 26.71
CA ALA A 229 -52.36 -28.09 25.86
C ALA A 229 -52.66 -26.82 26.68
N LEU A 230 -53.61 -26.89 27.61
CA LEU A 230 -54.01 -25.77 28.48
C LEU A 230 -52.96 -25.40 29.53
N LYS A 231 -52.07 -26.32 29.91
CA LYS A 231 -50.90 -25.97 30.74
C LYS A 231 -49.89 -25.12 29.98
N LEU A 232 -49.76 -25.32 28.67
CA LEU A 232 -48.86 -24.56 27.81
C LEU A 232 -49.48 -23.24 27.36
N ALA A 233 -50.76 -23.26 26.98
CA ALA A 233 -51.53 -22.08 26.61
C ALA A 233 -52.92 -22.12 27.29
N PRO A 234 -53.07 -21.46 28.45
CA PRO A 234 -54.33 -21.42 29.19
C PRO A 234 -55.49 -20.78 28.44
N ASP A 235 -55.20 -19.91 27.47
CA ASP A 235 -56.19 -19.14 26.70
C ASP A 235 -56.51 -19.78 25.34
N ASN A 236 -56.15 -21.06 25.14
CA ASN A 236 -56.48 -21.75 23.89
C ASN A 236 -57.95 -22.20 23.88
N GLY A 237 -58.78 -21.50 23.11
CA GLY A 237 -60.21 -21.77 23.00
C GLY A 237 -60.54 -23.17 22.46
N HIS A 238 -59.79 -23.65 21.47
CA HIS A 238 -60.00 -24.97 20.88
C HIS A 238 -59.73 -26.09 21.89
N ALA A 239 -58.68 -25.96 22.71
CA ALA A 239 -58.36 -26.93 23.76
C ALA A 239 -59.42 -26.94 24.89
N HIS A 240 -59.99 -25.78 25.25
CA HIS A 240 -61.12 -25.72 26.20
C HIS A 240 -62.39 -26.36 25.62
N TYR A 241 -62.68 -26.09 24.35
CA TYR A 241 -63.83 -26.67 23.65
C TYR A 241 -63.73 -28.21 23.59
N GLN A 242 -62.60 -28.72 23.11
CA GLN A 242 -62.36 -30.17 23.03
C GLN A 242 -62.34 -30.82 24.43
N LEU A 243 -61.88 -30.11 25.47
CA LEU A 243 -61.98 -30.58 26.84
C LEU A 243 -63.44 -30.66 27.33
N ALA A 244 -64.28 -29.70 26.94
CA ALA A 244 -65.71 -29.71 27.26
C ALA A 244 -66.44 -30.87 26.59
N CYS A 245 -66.17 -31.12 25.29
CA CYS A 245 -66.70 -32.30 24.57
C CYS A 245 -66.27 -33.60 25.26
N ALA A 246 -65.00 -33.71 25.64
CA ALA A 246 -64.49 -34.88 26.34
C ALA A 246 -65.14 -35.11 27.71
N TYR A 247 -65.41 -34.03 28.47
CA TYR A 247 -66.13 -34.12 29.74
C TYR A 247 -67.60 -34.50 29.57
N ALA A 248 -68.24 -34.02 28.51
CA ALA A 248 -69.61 -34.40 28.15
C ALA A 248 -69.69 -35.91 27.86
N GLU A 249 -68.78 -36.47 27.05
CA GLU A 249 -68.80 -37.89 26.71
C GLU A 249 -68.63 -38.83 27.92
N ILE A 250 -67.88 -38.41 28.95
CA ILE A 250 -67.70 -39.20 30.19
C ILE A 250 -68.77 -38.92 31.26
N GLY A 251 -69.71 -38.01 31.00
CA GLY A 251 -70.79 -37.67 31.90
C GLY A 251 -70.43 -36.72 33.05
N ARG A 252 -69.36 -35.95 32.91
CA ARG A 252 -68.98 -34.89 33.87
C ARG A 252 -69.57 -33.55 33.43
N TRP A 253 -70.88 -33.44 33.59
CA TRP A 253 -71.70 -32.35 33.06
C TRP A 253 -71.32 -30.96 33.60
N GLU A 254 -71.08 -30.84 34.90
CA GLU A 254 -70.70 -29.58 35.55
C GLU A 254 -69.36 -29.05 35.01
N ASP A 255 -68.39 -29.95 34.87
CA ASP A 255 -67.08 -29.59 34.32
C ASP A 255 -67.20 -29.21 32.84
N ALA A 256 -67.96 -29.98 32.05
CA ALA A 256 -68.19 -29.71 30.63
C ALA A 256 -68.75 -28.30 30.38
N VAL A 257 -69.81 -27.92 31.10
CA VAL A 257 -70.41 -26.58 30.99
C VAL A 257 -69.43 -25.48 31.42
N SER A 258 -68.70 -25.67 32.53
CA SER A 258 -67.72 -24.68 33.00
C SER A 258 -66.53 -24.48 32.06
N THR A 259 -66.11 -25.54 31.34
CA THR A 259 -65.05 -25.46 30.33
C THR A 259 -65.56 -24.91 29.02
N LEU A 260 -66.81 -25.21 28.66
CA LEU A 260 -67.45 -24.65 27.48
C LEU A 260 -67.68 -23.14 27.61
N GLU A 261 -68.09 -22.68 28.80
CA GLU A 261 -68.22 -21.25 29.11
C GLU A 261 -66.91 -20.50 28.85
N LYS A 262 -65.77 -21.06 29.30
CA LYS A 262 -64.45 -20.49 29.02
C LYS A 262 -64.10 -20.49 27.54
N ALA A 263 -64.49 -21.52 26.79
CA ALA A 263 -64.27 -21.55 25.35
C ALA A 263 -65.06 -20.44 24.66
N ILE A 264 -66.34 -20.27 25.03
CA ILE A 264 -67.24 -19.23 24.51
C ILE A 264 -66.73 -17.83 24.87
N ASP A 265 -66.26 -17.62 26.11
CA ASP A 265 -65.65 -16.35 26.54
C ASP A 265 -64.43 -15.97 25.68
N ILE A 266 -63.66 -16.96 25.20
CA ILE A 266 -62.52 -16.74 24.30
C ILE A 266 -63.01 -16.43 22.89
N SER A 267 -63.99 -17.18 22.39
CA SER A 267 -64.59 -16.98 21.07
C SER A 267 -66.04 -17.43 21.04
N GLU A 268 -66.92 -16.49 20.77
CA GLU A 268 -68.36 -16.70 20.67
C GLU A 268 -68.74 -17.75 19.61
N ALA A 269 -67.89 -17.99 18.60
CA ALA A 269 -68.11 -19.03 17.57
C ALA A 269 -68.27 -20.43 18.17
N TYR A 270 -67.66 -20.72 19.32
CA TYR A 270 -67.81 -22.01 19.99
C TYR A 270 -69.23 -22.24 20.54
N ARG A 271 -70.04 -21.18 20.71
CA ARG A 271 -71.45 -21.29 21.06
C ARG A 271 -72.23 -21.95 19.93
N ASP A 272 -72.02 -21.45 18.71
CA ASP A 272 -72.68 -21.98 17.51
C ASP A 272 -72.25 -23.43 17.27
N ASP A 273 -70.95 -23.73 17.38
CA ASP A 273 -70.41 -25.08 17.23
C ASP A 273 -71.01 -26.05 18.27
N ALA A 274 -71.08 -25.65 19.55
CA ALA A 274 -71.66 -26.46 20.62
C ALA A 274 -73.13 -26.80 20.37
N SER A 275 -73.91 -25.88 19.76
CA SER A 275 -75.33 -26.10 19.50
C SER A 275 -75.63 -27.28 18.55
N VAL A 276 -74.66 -27.63 17.69
CA VAL A 276 -74.79 -28.67 16.66
C VAL A 276 -73.97 -29.92 16.98
N ASP A 277 -72.97 -29.82 17.86
CA ASP A 277 -72.05 -30.91 18.15
C ASP A 277 -72.74 -32.08 18.91
N PRO A 278 -72.69 -33.32 18.37
CA PRO A 278 -73.30 -34.49 18.99
C PRO A 278 -72.81 -34.80 20.41
N SER A 279 -71.58 -34.37 20.75
CA SER A 279 -70.97 -34.59 22.06
C SER A 279 -71.80 -34.00 23.20
N PHE A 280 -72.56 -32.95 22.92
CA PHE A 280 -73.40 -32.25 23.89
C PHE A 280 -74.88 -32.67 23.85
N GLU A 281 -75.30 -33.59 22.98
CA GLU A 281 -76.70 -34.10 22.97
C GLU A 281 -77.20 -34.53 24.36
N PRO A 282 -76.42 -35.25 25.20
CA PRO A 282 -76.85 -35.63 26.55
C PRO A 282 -77.03 -34.42 27.48
N LEU A 283 -76.44 -33.28 27.15
CA LEU A 283 -76.47 -32.05 27.94
C LEU A 283 -77.62 -31.11 27.57
N HIS A 284 -78.34 -31.35 26.47
CA HIS A 284 -79.44 -30.50 26.02
C HIS A 284 -80.62 -30.42 27.00
N ASP A 285 -80.77 -31.42 27.86
CA ASP A 285 -81.80 -31.46 28.91
C ASP A 285 -81.41 -30.65 30.17
N HIS A 286 -80.14 -30.27 30.30
CA HIS A 286 -79.65 -29.53 31.46
C HIS A 286 -79.82 -28.01 31.27
N GLU A 287 -80.48 -27.37 32.23
CA GLU A 287 -80.76 -25.93 32.22
C GLU A 287 -79.50 -25.07 32.03
N SER A 288 -78.41 -25.40 32.72
CA SER A 288 -77.14 -24.66 32.65
C SER A 288 -76.51 -24.67 31.26
N TYR A 289 -76.65 -25.77 30.51
CA TYR A 289 -76.16 -25.85 29.13
C TYR A 289 -77.07 -25.07 28.19
N ARG A 290 -78.39 -25.18 28.36
CA ARG A 290 -79.37 -24.45 27.53
C ARG A 290 -79.19 -22.95 27.65
N THR A 291 -79.04 -22.41 28.85
CA THR A 291 -78.81 -20.97 29.06
C THR A 291 -77.47 -20.50 28.47
N LEU A 292 -76.48 -21.38 28.46
CA LEU A 292 -75.14 -21.08 27.96
C LEU A 292 -75.06 -21.12 26.43
N VAL A 293 -75.87 -21.93 25.75
CA VAL A 293 -75.79 -22.11 24.28
C VAL A 293 -76.97 -21.46 23.57
N PHE A 294 -78.19 -21.66 24.06
CA PHE A 294 -79.43 -21.12 23.50
C PHE A 294 -79.90 -19.92 24.36
N THR A 295 -79.30 -18.76 24.13
CA THR A 295 -79.82 -17.52 24.72
C THR A 295 -81.16 -17.17 24.07
N ASP A 296 -82.18 -16.80 24.85
CA ASP A 296 -83.58 -16.50 24.48
C ASP A 296 -83.77 -15.36 23.44
N GLN A 297 -83.11 -15.42 22.27
CA GLN A 297 -83.36 -14.50 21.15
C GLN A 297 -84.33 -15.06 20.10
N ASP A 298 -84.74 -16.33 20.22
CA ASP A 298 -85.74 -16.93 19.30
C ASP A 298 -87.20 -16.69 19.70
N ASP A 299 -87.47 -16.04 20.84
CA ASP A 299 -88.85 -15.77 21.32
C ASP A 299 -89.51 -14.52 20.66
N SER A 300 -88.98 -14.00 19.54
CA SER A 300 -89.51 -12.76 18.90
C SER A 300 -89.93 -12.86 17.43
N THR A 301 -90.05 -14.06 16.86
CA THR A 301 -90.63 -14.26 15.53
C THR A 301 -91.54 -15.47 15.50
N ASP A 302 -92.75 -15.32 16.04
CA ASP A 302 -93.99 -15.87 15.47
C ASP A 302 -95.18 -15.43 16.34
N ALA A 303 -95.73 -14.25 16.02
CA ALA A 303 -97.06 -13.80 16.44
C ALA A 303 -97.67 -12.86 15.39
#